data_AF-A0A2H0L6G8-F1
#
_entry.id   AF-A0A2H0L6G8-F1
#
_cell.length_a   1.000
_cell.length_b   1.000
_cell.length_c   1.000
_cell.angle_alpha   90.00
_cell.angle_beta   90.00
_cell.angle_gamma   90.00
#
_symmetry.space_group_name_H-M   'P 1'
#
loop_
_entity.id
_entity.type
_entity.pdbx_description
1 polymer ?
#
loop_
_entity_poly.entity_id
_entity_poly.type
_entity_poly.pdbx_seq_one_letter_code
_entity_poly.pdbx_strand_id
1 'polypeptide(L)'
;MSIFARHKAFSLIEVLISLTVFSIVIVVGINIFISTYKTARQASVENVLLEDARFIMLRLANEIKTNNIDYEEYFSRKVVNDSLAPAVNLYGQNYGLYKWQFFNGGTNPTNSNEDGLGTWCQDQTAAYHIYPNPTCITGPLALSEDTLTGQHPSSQRQIDPNSEVVQTTNSVCVPEGTGYYDFSATLKSSNKCLAVTLAQHYYQSELYLITTDEMTKTIIKTRPAQTVGNFVIGLNRLIKDELGNNNNITEFACAPLFPCKDNNADTLKDPAPLADRGLYNDFVPISPLRTNIKSLAFIISPLEDPTLAFAENFSNTRMHPQVTILLTVEPIPEIQSIFQRKDLALHLQTT
;
A
#
# COMPACT_ATOMS: atom_id res chain seq x y z
N MET A 1 -32.23 9.20 -90.51
CA MET A 1 -31.26 10.32 -90.58
C MET A 1 -30.48 10.30 -89.27
N SER A 2 -29.40 9.52 -89.20
CA SER A 2 -28.58 9.39 -87.99
C SER A 2 -27.44 10.41 -88.06
N ILE A 3 -27.41 11.30 -87.07
CA ILE A 3 -26.32 12.24 -86.86
C ILE A 3 -25.21 11.45 -86.18
N PHE A 4 -24.22 10.98 -86.95
CA PHE A 4 -22.97 10.47 -86.39
C PHE A 4 -22.19 11.66 -85.84
N ALA A 5 -22.31 11.90 -84.54
CA ALA A 5 -21.46 12.84 -83.83
C ALA A 5 -20.00 12.36 -83.91
N ARG A 6 -19.11 13.17 -84.49
CA ARG A 6 -17.66 12.92 -84.46
C ARG A 6 -17.19 13.00 -83.01
N HIS A 7 -16.89 11.85 -82.40
CA HIS A 7 -16.20 11.81 -81.11
C HIS A 7 -14.78 12.34 -81.31
N LYS A 8 -14.44 13.44 -80.61
CA LYS A 8 -13.05 13.91 -80.51
C LYS A 8 -12.27 12.87 -79.71
N ALA A 9 -11.33 12.19 -80.37
CA ALA A 9 -10.41 11.29 -79.68
C ALA A 9 -9.50 12.11 -78.75
N PHE A 10 -9.35 11.67 -77.50
CA PHE A 10 -8.42 12.27 -76.55
C PHE A 10 -6.98 12.14 -77.08
N SER A 11 -6.19 13.20 -76.93
CA SER A 11 -4.78 13.12 -77.27
C SER A 11 -4.02 12.29 -76.25
N LEU A 12 -2.99 11.56 -76.68
CA LEU A 12 -2.17 10.72 -75.80
C LEU A 12 -1.53 11.53 -74.65
N ILE A 13 -1.17 12.80 -74.92
CA ILE A 13 -0.57 13.69 -73.92
C ILE A 13 -1.57 14.05 -72.79
N GLU A 14 -2.85 14.19 -73.12
CA GLU A 14 -3.90 14.54 -72.15
C GLU A 14 -4.19 13.39 -71.19
N VAL A 15 -4.13 12.14 -71.68
CA VAL A 15 -4.23 10.94 -70.85
C VAL A 15 -3.04 10.82 -69.89
N LEU A 16 -1.83 11.12 -70.35
CA LEU A 16 -0.62 11.02 -69.53
C LEU A 16 -0.64 12.06 -68.40
N ILE A 17 -0.99 13.31 -68.70
CA ILE A 17 -1.13 14.36 -67.68
C ILE A 17 -2.22 13.97 -66.67
N SER A 18 -3.37 13.49 -67.14
CA SER A 18 -4.46 13.07 -66.24
C SER A 18 -4.05 11.94 -65.29
N LEU A 19 -3.29 10.96 -65.78
CA LEU A 19 -2.83 9.83 -64.98
C LEU A 19 -1.82 10.25 -63.91
N THR A 20 -0.94 11.21 -64.22
CA THR A 20 0.02 11.74 -63.23
C THR A 20 -0.67 12.52 -62.12
N VAL A 21 -1.61 13.40 -62.45
CA VAL A 21 -2.39 14.16 -61.47
C VAL A 21 -3.21 13.21 -60.60
N PHE A 22 -3.87 12.23 -61.21
CA PHE A 22 -4.65 11.23 -60.49
C PHE A 22 -3.78 10.40 -59.53
N SER A 23 -2.60 9.98 -59.96
CA SER A 23 -1.64 9.26 -59.11
C SER A 23 -1.23 10.09 -57.89
N ILE A 24 -0.90 11.37 -58.07
CA ILE A 24 -0.53 12.27 -56.97
C ILE A 24 -1.68 12.39 -55.97
N VAL A 25 -2.91 12.60 -56.45
CA VAL A 25 -4.09 12.72 -55.59
C VAL A 25 -4.34 11.44 -54.78
N ILE A 26 -4.19 10.26 -55.39
CA ILE A 26 -4.32 8.98 -54.69
C ILE A 26 -3.26 8.84 -53.60
N VAL A 27 -1.99 9.12 -53.89
CA VAL A 27 -0.90 8.97 -52.92
C VAL A 27 -1.12 9.91 -51.72
N VAL A 28 -1.51 11.16 -51.97
CA VAL A 28 -1.85 12.10 -50.92
C VAL A 28 -3.06 11.61 -50.10
N GLY A 29 -4.10 11.10 -50.77
CA GLY A 29 -5.28 10.54 -50.11
C GLY A 29 -4.98 9.35 -49.19
N ILE A 30 -4.15 8.41 -49.67
CA ILE A 30 -3.72 7.24 -48.88
C ILE A 30 -2.91 7.68 -47.65
N ASN A 31 -2.00 8.65 -47.81
CA ASN A 31 -1.21 9.16 -46.70
C ASN A 31 -2.08 9.82 -45.62
N ILE A 32 -3.06 10.64 -46.02
CA ILE A 32 -4.02 11.26 -45.10
C ILE A 32 -4.85 10.18 -44.39
N PHE A 33 -5.32 9.16 -45.11
CA PHE A 33 -6.08 8.06 -44.54
C PHE A 33 -5.27 7.27 -43.50
N ILE A 34 -4.03 6.89 -43.82
CA ILE A 34 -3.13 6.17 -42.89
C ILE A 34 -2.87 7.03 -41.65
N SER A 35 -2.60 8.32 -41.82
CA SER A 35 -2.36 9.23 -40.71
C SER A 35 -3.60 9.35 -39.81
N THR A 36 -4.78 9.57 -40.40
CA THR A 36 -6.05 9.69 -39.67
C THR A 36 -6.38 8.40 -38.91
N TYR A 37 -6.19 7.24 -39.55
CA TYR A 37 -6.40 5.94 -38.92
C TYR A 37 -5.48 5.71 -37.73
N LYS A 38 -4.19 6.04 -37.86
CA LYS A 38 -3.22 5.95 -36.75
C LYS A 38 -3.64 6.85 -35.57
N THR A 39 -4.02 8.09 -35.83
CA THR A 39 -4.48 9.03 -34.80
C THR A 39 -5.76 8.55 -34.11
N ALA A 40 -6.75 8.06 -34.87
CA ALA A 40 -8.00 7.54 -34.31
C ALA A 40 -7.76 6.32 -33.41
N ARG A 41 -6.90 5.40 -33.84
CA ARG A 41 -6.54 4.21 -33.04
C ARG A 41 -5.76 4.58 -31.78
N GLN A 42 -4.85 5.55 -31.86
CA GLN A 42 -4.12 6.05 -30.71
C GLN A 42 -5.06 6.66 -29.67
N ALA A 43 -5.96 7.55 -30.10
CA ALA A 43 -6.96 8.15 -29.23
C ALA A 43 -7.85 7.08 -28.56
N SER A 44 -8.21 6.02 -29.29
CA SER A 44 -8.96 4.90 -28.73
C SER A 44 -8.21 4.16 -27.61
N VAL A 45 -6.90 3.91 -27.77
CA VAL A 45 -6.11 3.23 -26.73
C VAL A 45 -5.83 4.13 -25.53
N GLU A 46 -5.60 5.43 -25.76
CA GLU A 46 -5.47 6.41 -24.67
C GLU A 46 -6.75 6.46 -23.84
N ASN A 47 -7.93 6.47 -24.49
CA ASN A 47 -9.21 6.43 -23.80
C ASN A 47 -9.40 5.14 -22.98
N VAL A 48 -9.06 3.98 -23.56
CA VAL A 48 -9.14 2.70 -22.84
C VAL A 48 -8.20 2.67 -21.63
N LEU A 49 -6.98 3.17 -21.77
CA LEU A 49 -6.02 3.26 -20.67
C LEU A 49 -6.51 4.21 -19.57
N LEU A 50 -7.10 5.34 -19.93
CA LEU A 50 -7.71 6.28 -18.99
C LEU A 50 -8.88 5.66 -18.22
N GLU A 51 -9.73 4.90 -18.91
CA GLU A 51 -10.85 4.17 -18.28
C GLU A 51 -10.35 3.11 -17.30
N ASP A 52 -9.34 2.33 -17.68
CA ASP A 52 -8.71 1.32 -16.81
C ASP A 52 -8.09 1.95 -15.57
N ALA A 53 -7.35 3.04 -15.77
CA ALA A 53 -6.67 3.72 -14.68
C ALA A 53 -7.67 4.37 -13.71
N ARG A 54 -8.76 4.94 -14.23
CA ARG A 54 -9.88 5.43 -13.40
C ARG A 54 -10.55 4.30 -12.62
N PHE A 55 -10.77 3.16 -13.26
CA PHE A 55 -11.33 1.99 -12.59
C PHE A 55 -10.43 1.51 -11.44
N ILE A 56 -9.12 1.41 -11.67
CA ILE A 56 -8.14 1.05 -10.64
C ILE A 56 -8.17 2.06 -9.49
N MET A 57 -8.10 3.35 -9.79
CA MET A 57 -8.10 4.41 -8.78
C MET A 57 -9.40 4.41 -7.96
N LEU A 58 -10.56 4.24 -8.60
CA LEU A 58 -11.85 4.15 -7.91
C LEU A 58 -11.90 2.92 -7.00
N ARG A 59 -11.37 1.78 -7.46
CA ARG A 59 -11.31 0.56 -6.67
C ARG A 59 -10.41 0.74 -5.44
N LEU A 60 -9.22 1.31 -5.62
CA LEU A 60 -8.30 1.63 -4.53
C LEU A 60 -8.92 2.61 -3.54
N ALA A 61 -9.48 3.72 -4.02
CA ALA A 61 -10.13 4.72 -3.18
C ALA A 61 -11.29 4.12 -2.37
N ASN A 62 -12.08 3.22 -2.98
CA ASN A 62 -13.16 2.53 -2.26
C ASN A 62 -12.63 1.63 -1.15
N GLU A 63 -11.58 0.83 -1.40
CA GLU A 63 -10.96 -0.01 -0.36
C GLU A 63 -10.37 0.83 0.77
N ILE A 64 -9.74 1.97 0.47
CA ILE A 64 -9.22 2.90 1.49
C ILE A 64 -10.36 3.51 2.29
N LYS A 65 -11.46 3.94 1.65
CA LYS A 65 -12.58 4.56 2.34
C LYS A 65 -13.33 3.59 3.27
N THR A 66 -13.38 2.30 2.93
CA THR A 66 -14.09 1.29 3.73
C THR A 66 -13.28 0.74 4.90
N ASN A 67 -11.99 1.02 4.96
CA ASN A 67 -11.08 0.48 5.98
C ASN A 67 -10.31 1.61 6.68
N ASN A 68 -9.73 1.29 7.82
CA ASN A 68 -8.78 2.17 8.50
C ASN A 68 -7.36 1.85 8.05
N ILE A 69 -6.46 2.81 8.20
CA ILE A 69 -5.02 2.59 7.98
C ILE A 69 -4.49 1.74 9.13
N ASP A 70 -3.76 0.67 8.80
CA ASP A 70 -3.13 -0.18 9.81
C ASP A 70 -1.77 0.41 10.22
N TYR A 71 -1.81 1.45 11.05
CA TYR A 71 -0.62 2.15 11.55
C TYR A 71 0.32 1.22 12.33
N GLU A 72 -0.22 0.19 12.98
CA GLU A 72 0.53 -0.86 13.67
C GLU A 72 1.43 -1.62 12.70
N GLU A 73 0.86 -2.07 11.57
CA GLU A 73 1.65 -2.76 10.54
C GLU A 73 2.66 -1.80 9.90
N TYR A 74 2.29 -0.54 9.63
CA TYR A 74 3.24 0.44 9.12
C TYR A 74 4.44 0.64 10.04
N PHE A 75 4.17 0.78 11.32
CA PHE A 75 5.18 0.93 12.34
C PHE A 75 6.09 -0.30 12.39
N SER A 76 5.49 -1.50 12.46
CA SER A 76 6.21 -2.78 12.43
C SER A 76 7.13 -2.88 11.20
N ARG A 77 6.61 -2.57 10.02
CA ARG A 77 7.33 -2.69 8.75
C ARG A 77 8.46 -1.67 8.60
N LYS A 78 8.37 -0.51 9.26
CA LYS A 78 9.38 0.55 9.13
C LYS A 78 10.37 0.55 10.27
N VAL A 79 9.88 0.66 11.49
CA VAL A 79 10.74 0.81 12.65
C VAL A 79 11.40 -0.50 13.01
N VAL A 80 10.60 -1.57 13.07
CA VAL A 80 11.07 -2.85 13.59
C VAL A 80 11.90 -3.57 12.54
N ASN A 81 11.41 -3.62 11.30
CA ASN A 81 12.07 -4.39 10.24
C ASN A 81 13.32 -3.72 9.67
N ASP A 82 13.43 -2.39 9.63
CA ASP A 82 14.70 -1.75 9.25
C ASP A 82 15.80 -2.01 10.30
N SER A 83 15.40 -2.32 11.54
CA SER A 83 16.29 -2.62 12.67
C SER A 83 16.63 -4.11 12.82
N LEU A 84 15.83 -5.01 12.22
CA LEU A 84 16.01 -6.46 12.32
C LEU A 84 16.49 -7.07 10.99
N ALA A 85 17.25 -8.16 11.07
CA ALA A 85 17.60 -8.93 9.88
C ALA A 85 16.32 -9.35 9.11
N PRO A 86 16.31 -9.30 7.76
CA PRO A 86 15.11 -9.40 6.91
C PRO A 86 14.34 -10.74 6.98
N ALA A 87 14.75 -11.67 7.84
CA ALA A 87 14.23 -13.02 7.93
C ALA A 87 12.99 -13.18 8.85
N VAL A 88 12.63 -12.17 9.66
CA VAL A 88 11.48 -12.23 10.60
C VAL A 88 10.38 -11.22 10.19
N ASN A 89 10.09 -11.16 8.89
CA ASN A 89 9.20 -10.20 8.23
C ASN A 89 7.75 -10.69 8.20
N LEU A 90 7.23 -11.14 9.35
CA LEU A 90 5.93 -11.83 9.41
C LEU A 90 4.83 -10.82 9.76
N TYR A 91 3.73 -10.85 9.01
CA TYR A 91 2.62 -9.90 9.13
C TYR A 91 1.88 -10.13 10.44
N GLY A 92 1.58 -9.07 11.19
CA GLY A 92 0.85 -9.16 12.45
C GLY A 92 1.62 -9.73 13.64
N GLN A 93 2.89 -10.15 13.51
CA GLN A 93 3.66 -10.69 14.65
C GLN A 93 3.97 -9.65 15.73
N ASN A 94 4.16 -8.40 15.35
CA ASN A 94 4.43 -7.31 16.29
C ASN A 94 3.15 -6.57 16.69
N TYR A 95 1.98 -7.23 16.67
CA TYR A 95 0.72 -6.59 17.02
C TYR A 95 0.75 -6.00 18.43
N GLY A 96 0.44 -4.71 18.52
CA GLY A 96 0.41 -3.91 19.75
C GLY A 96 1.70 -3.18 20.07
N LEU A 97 2.81 -3.47 19.38
CA LEU A 97 4.07 -2.78 19.61
C LEU A 97 3.96 -1.27 19.34
N TYR A 98 3.18 -0.87 18.33
CA TYR A 98 2.88 0.52 18.07
C TYR A 98 1.98 1.11 19.17
N LYS A 99 0.92 0.40 19.57
CA LYS A 99 0.06 0.82 20.70
C LYS A 99 0.87 1.01 22.00
N TRP A 100 1.90 0.19 22.24
CA TRP A 100 2.77 0.29 23.42
C TRP A 100 3.54 1.63 23.51
N GLN A 101 3.68 2.36 22.41
CA GLN A 101 4.28 3.69 22.43
C GLN A 101 3.39 4.72 23.14
N PHE A 102 2.08 4.50 23.11
CA PHE A 102 1.07 5.43 23.65
C PHE A 102 0.48 4.94 24.97
N PHE A 103 0.53 3.62 25.21
CA PHE A 103 -0.03 2.99 26.40
C PHE A 103 1.01 2.15 27.13
N ASN A 104 1.08 2.30 28.46
CA ASN A 104 1.80 1.32 29.28
C ASN A 104 1.14 -0.07 29.12
N GLY A 105 1.90 -1.01 28.55
CA GLY A 105 1.44 -2.37 28.26
C GLY A 105 1.24 -3.28 29.47
N GLY A 106 1.45 -2.76 30.68
CA GLY A 106 1.38 -3.53 31.91
C GLY A 106 2.60 -4.44 32.10
N THR A 107 2.73 -4.97 33.31
CA THR A 107 3.74 -5.96 33.66
C THR A 107 3.20 -7.37 33.40
N ASN A 108 3.95 -8.20 32.70
CA ASN A 108 3.62 -9.62 32.62
C ASN A 108 3.66 -10.20 34.06
N PRO A 109 2.65 -10.97 34.50
CA PRO A 109 2.62 -11.52 35.85
C PRO A 109 3.60 -12.70 36.04
N THR A 110 4.05 -13.34 34.96
CA THR A 110 4.84 -14.59 35.02
C THR A 110 6.35 -14.36 35.12
N ASN A 111 6.82 -13.27 34.52
CA ASN A 111 8.16 -12.75 34.64
C ASN A 111 7.99 -11.27 34.95
N SER A 112 8.70 -10.70 35.92
CA SER A 112 8.61 -9.28 36.32
C SER A 112 9.05 -8.28 35.22
N ASN A 113 9.01 -8.71 33.97
CA ASN A 113 9.40 -8.01 32.77
C ASN A 113 8.14 -7.39 32.13
N GLU A 114 8.26 -6.14 31.70
CA GLU A 114 7.20 -5.38 31.03
C GLU A 114 7.06 -5.86 29.58
N ASP A 115 6.56 -7.09 29.39
CA ASP A 115 6.49 -7.74 28.07
C ASP A 115 5.10 -7.60 27.40
N GLY A 116 4.17 -6.86 28.02
CA GLY A 116 2.76 -6.84 27.60
C GLY A 116 2.45 -6.12 26.29
N LEU A 117 3.45 -5.58 25.56
CA LEU A 117 3.32 -4.90 24.24
C LEU A 117 2.03 -4.09 24.06
N GLY A 118 1.53 -3.39 25.08
CA GLY A 118 0.26 -2.65 24.98
C GLY A 118 -1.01 -3.49 24.81
N THR A 119 -0.93 -4.82 24.72
CA THR A 119 -2.06 -5.71 24.41
C THR A 119 -2.61 -6.44 25.61
N TRP A 120 -2.00 -6.37 26.79
CA TRP A 120 -2.49 -7.12 27.95
C TRP A 120 -3.22 -6.18 28.90
N CYS A 121 -4.46 -6.48 29.22
CA CYS A 121 -5.27 -5.77 30.19
C CYS A 121 -5.59 -6.65 31.39
N GLN A 122 -5.64 -6.05 32.58
CA GLN A 122 -5.94 -6.75 33.82
C GLN A 122 -7.47 -6.75 34.07
N ASP A 123 -8.03 -7.89 34.44
CA ASP A 123 -9.43 -8.02 34.85
C ASP A 123 -9.64 -7.77 36.35
N GLN A 124 -10.89 -7.79 36.80
CA GLN A 124 -11.27 -7.57 38.21
C GLN A 124 -10.65 -8.60 39.19
N THR A 125 -10.18 -9.73 38.68
CA THR A 125 -9.53 -10.79 39.45
C THR A 125 -8.00 -10.69 39.46
N ALA A 126 -7.46 -9.59 38.93
CA ALA A 126 -6.03 -9.37 38.71
C ALA A 126 -5.40 -10.30 37.65
N ALA A 127 -6.20 -11.07 36.90
CA ALA A 127 -5.73 -11.88 35.78
C ALA A 127 -5.55 -11.00 34.54
N TYR A 128 -4.50 -11.27 33.76
CA TYR A 128 -4.21 -10.52 32.54
C TYR A 128 -4.77 -11.24 31.31
N HIS A 129 -5.37 -10.48 30.41
CA HIS A 129 -6.02 -10.93 29.17
C HIS A 129 -5.57 -10.09 27.98
N ILE A 130 -5.68 -10.61 26.77
CA ILE A 130 -5.41 -9.84 25.56
C ILE A 130 -6.56 -8.86 25.28
N TYR A 131 -6.24 -7.59 25.06
CA TYR A 131 -7.13 -6.51 24.71
C TYR A 131 -7.51 -6.58 23.21
N PRO A 132 -8.77 -6.28 22.85
CA PRO A 132 -9.88 -5.92 23.74
C PRO A 132 -10.54 -7.16 24.38
N ASN A 133 -10.61 -7.20 25.72
CA ASN A 133 -11.38 -8.20 26.45
C ASN A 133 -12.43 -7.51 27.34
N PRO A 134 -13.73 -7.87 27.25
CA PRO A 134 -14.81 -7.23 28.00
C PRO A 134 -14.73 -7.43 29.52
N THR A 135 -13.99 -8.43 30.00
CA THR A 135 -13.76 -8.65 31.44
C THR A 135 -12.65 -7.77 31.99
N CYS A 136 -11.87 -7.12 31.13
CA CYS A 136 -10.86 -6.17 31.58
C CYS A 136 -11.51 -5.02 32.33
N ILE A 137 -10.91 -4.63 33.45
CA ILE A 137 -11.37 -3.46 34.17
C ILE A 137 -11.13 -2.28 33.22
N THR A 138 -12.21 -1.66 32.75
CA THR A 138 -12.16 -0.49 31.85
C THR A 138 -11.57 0.76 32.53
N GLY A 139 -11.03 0.63 33.74
CA GLY A 139 -10.18 1.62 34.39
C GLY A 139 -8.95 0.91 34.98
N PRO A 140 -7.71 1.28 34.63
CA PRO A 140 -7.27 2.49 33.92
C PRO A 140 -6.26 2.19 32.79
N LEU A 141 -6.73 2.15 31.55
CA LEU A 141 -5.92 2.75 30.48
C LEU A 141 -5.73 4.25 30.76
N ALA A 142 -6.64 4.91 31.50
CA ALA A 142 -6.52 6.31 31.94
C ALA A 142 -5.30 6.66 32.82
N LEU A 143 -4.58 5.68 33.39
CA LEU A 143 -3.31 5.90 34.13
C LEU A 143 -2.08 5.49 33.29
N SER A 144 -2.29 4.84 32.15
CA SER A 144 -1.25 4.42 31.21
C SER A 144 -1.28 5.16 29.88
N GLU A 145 -2.38 5.85 29.59
CA GLU A 145 -2.53 6.88 28.58
C GLU A 145 -1.51 7.96 28.92
N ASP A 146 -0.67 8.28 27.95
CA ASP A 146 0.16 9.48 28.01
C ASP A 146 -0.77 10.71 28.02
N THR A 147 -1.18 11.09 29.22
CA THR A 147 -2.06 12.23 29.46
C THR A 147 -1.32 13.55 29.38
N LEU A 148 0.02 13.55 29.24
CA LEU A 148 0.78 14.76 29.55
C LEU A 148 1.71 15.28 28.47
N THR A 149 2.37 14.53 27.56
CA THR A 149 3.41 15.23 26.77
C THR A 149 3.95 14.60 25.47
N GLY A 150 3.48 13.47 24.98
CA GLY A 150 4.23 12.72 23.97
C GLY A 150 5.48 12.07 24.58
N GLN A 151 5.43 11.74 25.88
CA GLN A 151 6.46 11.01 26.61
C GLN A 151 6.07 9.54 26.68
N HIS A 152 6.98 8.67 26.28
CA HIS A 152 6.74 7.23 26.29
C HIS A 152 6.28 6.78 27.70
N PRO A 153 5.14 6.09 27.88
CA PRO A 153 4.57 5.76 29.19
C PRO A 153 5.53 4.98 30.10
N SER A 154 6.41 4.16 29.52
CA SER A 154 7.43 3.43 30.29
C SER A 154 8.51 4.35 30.89
N SER A 155 8.73 5.54 30.32
CA SER A 155 9.72 6.50 30.82
C SER A 155 9.23 7.26 32.05
N GLN A 156 7.91 7.41 32.23
CA GLN A 156 7.31 8.12 33.38
C GLN A 156 7.65 7.49 34.73
N ARG A 157 8.02 6.20 34.77
CA ARG A 157 8.45 5.53 36.01
C ARG A 157 9.82 5.97 36.52
N GLN A 158 10.64 6.65 35.71
CA GLN A 158 12.00 7.06 36.04
C GLN A 158 12.34 8.50 35.66
N ILE A 159 11.33 9.37 35.48
CA ILE A 159 11.61 10.80 35.31
C ILE A 159 12.10 11.33 36.66
N ASP A 160 13.41 11.48 36.79
CA ASP A 160 13.99 12.40 37.77
C ASP A 160 13.32 13.76 37.51
N PRO A 161 12.56 14.32 38.48
CA PRO A 161 11.87 15.59 38.31
C PRO A 161 12.82 16.76 37.98
N ASN A 162 14.14 16.55 38.05
CA ASN A 162 15.16 17.53 37.71
C ASN A 162 15.82 17.31 36.33
N SER A 163 15.42 16.29 35.58
CA SER A 163 15.96 16.02 34.25
C SER A 163 15.26 16.89 33.20
N GLU A 164 15.89 17.99 32.80
CA GLU A 164 15.50 18.83 31.63
C GLU A 164 15.71 18.13 30.27
N VAL A 165 15.72 16.80 30.23
CA VAL A 165 15.72 16.09 28.96
C VAL A 165 14.32 16.26 28.37
N VAL A 166 14.20 17.28 27.52
CA VAL A 166 13.11 17.40 26.55
C VAL A 166 13.16 16.12 25.73
N GLN A 167 12.38 15.12 26.13
CA GLN A 167 12.12 13.98 25.27
C GLN A 167 11.52 14.57 24.00
N THR A 168 12.23 14.38 22.90
CA THR A 168 11.71 14.78 21.60
C THR A 168 10.44 13.99 21.39
N THR A 169 9.29 14.64 21.55
CA THR A 169 7.99 14.13 21.12
C THR A 169 8.14 13.50 19.73
N ASN A 170 7.53 12.33 19.51
CA ASN A 170 7.62 11.51 18.28
C ASN A 170 8.90 10.68 18.15
N SER A 171 9.65 10.52 19.24
CA SER A 171 10.86 9.70 19.19
C SER A 171 10.53 8.24 19.42
N VAL A 172 10.70 7.46 18.35
CA VAL A 172 10.62 6.01 18.45
C VAL A 172 11.86 5.53 19.22
N CYS A 173 11.62 4.97 20.41
CA CYS A 173 12.68 4.44 21.26
C CYS A 173 12.99 3.00 20.81
N VAL A 174 14.00 2.83 19.95
CA VAL A 174 14.54 1.52 19.58
C VAL A 174 15.92 1.36 20.23
N PRO A 175 16.22 0.25 20.92
CA PRO A 175 17.57 0.01 21.43
C PRO A 175 18.56 -0.18 20.25
N GLU A 176 19.64 0.61 20.21
CA GLU A 176 20.73 0.38 19.26
C GLU A 176 21.42 -0.97 19.57
N GLY A 177 21.48 -1.86 18.57
CA GLY A 177 22.55 -2.86 18.49
C GLY A 177 22.32 -4.25 19.07
N THR A 178 21.11 -4.63 19.50
CA THR A 178 20.83 -6.02 19.90
C THR A 178 19.77 -6.63 19.00
N GLY A 179 20.17 -7.58 18.14
CA GLY A 179 19.30 -8.34 17.22
C GLY A 179 18.31 -9.30 17.91
N TYR A 180 17.92 -8.99 19.14
CA TYR A 180 16.90 -9.67 19.92
C TYR A 180 16.22 -8.61 20.78
N TYR A 181 14.92 -8.40 20.58
CA TYR A 181 14.12 -7.51 21.41
C TYR A 181 13.91 -8.18 22.78
N ASP A 182 14.87 -8.03 23.68
CA ASP A 182 14.58 -8.10 25.11
C ASP A 182 14.07 -6.71 25.52
N PHE A 183 12.76 -6.50 25.41
CA PHE A 183 12.09 -5.25 25.78
C PHE A 183 12.30 -4.89 27.26
N SER A 184 12.70 -5.85 28.10
CA SER A 184 12.78 -5.69 29.55
C SER A 184 14.11 -5.11 30.07
N ALA A 185 15.20 -5.21 29.29
CA ALA A 185 16.55 -4.98 29.80
C ALA A 185 17.30 -3.79 29.16
N THR A 186 17.17 -3.56 27.84
CA THR A 186 18.10 -2.67 27.11
C THR A 186 17.58 -1.23 26.95
N LEU A 187 16.27 -0.98 27.09
CA LEU A 187 15.71 0.38 27.08
C LEU A 187 16.12 1.22 28.30
N LYS A 188 16.53 0.56 29.40
CA LYS A 188 16.89 1.24 30.66
C LYS A 188 18.18 2.05 30.61
N SER A 189 19.07 1.84 29.64
CA SER A 189 20.45 2.37 29.70
C SER A 189 20.84 3.37 28.63
N SER A 190 20.10 3.49 27.51
CA SER A 190 20.49 4.40 26.42
C SER A 190 19.55 5.56 26.13
N ASN A 191 18.25 5.53 26.49
CA ASN A 191 17.26 6.62 26.34
C ASN A 191 17.32 7.44 25.02
N LYS A 192 17.94 6.91 23.96
CA LYS A 192 18.08 7.60 22.68
C LYS A 192 16.92 7.18 21.82
N CYS A 193 15.83 7.89 21.98
CA CYS A 193 14.73 7.79 21.05
C CYS A 193 15.12 8.60 19.80
N LEU A 194 15.06 7.96 18.63
CA LEU A 194 15.40 8.61 17.38
C LEU A 194 14.24 9.51 16.98
N ALA A 195 14.47 10.83 16.95
CA ALA A 195 13.52 11.77 16.39
C ALA A 195 13.38 11.45 14.89
N VAL A 196 12.22 10.94 14.49
CA VAL A 196 11.91 10.76 13.06
C VAL A 196 11.81 12.16 12.47
N THR A 197 12.73 12.50 11.56
CA THR A 197 12.71 13.79 10.88
C THR A 197 11.47 13.85 9.96
N LEU A 198 10.39 14.43 10.48
CA LEU A 198 9.05 14.66 9.90
C LEU A 198 8.99 15.26 8.48
N ALA A 199 10.13 15.61 7.86
CA ALA A 199 10.19 16.33 6.59
C ALA A 199 10.14 15.43 5.34
N GLN A 200 10.27 14.11 5.46
CA GLN A 200 10.20 13.22 4.30
C GLN A 200 8.79 12.63 4.16
N HIS A 201 8.10 13.01 3.09
CA HIS A 201 6.91 12.30 2.65
C HIS A 201 7.34 10.87 2.32
N TYR A 202 6.93 9.90 3.13
CA TYR A 202 7.35 8.53 2.95
C TYR A 202 6.51 7.87 1.87
N TYR A 203 7.12 7.67 0.71
CA TYR A 203 6.53 6.87 -0.36
C TYR A 203 6.54 5.39 0.05
N GLN A 204 5.34 4.83 0.18
CA GLN A 204 5.15 3.40 0.49
C GLN A 204 4.80 2.66 -0.79
N SER A 205 5.48 1.55 -1.07
CA SER A 205 5.12 0.64 -2.18
C SER A 205 3.95 -0.27 -1.84
N GLU A 206 3.57 -0.36 -0.56
CA GLU A 206 2.52 -1.21 -0.03
C GLU A 206 1.56 -0.39 0.84
N LEU A 207 0.26 -0.70 0.76
CA LEU A 207 -0.78 -0.13 1.60
C LEU A 207 -1.40 -1.17 2.53
N TYR A 208 -1.32 -0.91 3.83
CA TYR A 208 -1.89 -1.75 4.88
C TYR A 208 -3.16 -1.11 5.43
N LEU A 209 -4.26 -1.85 5.33
CA LEU A 209 -5.57 -1.44 5.79
C LEU A 209 -6.12 -2.49 6.75
N ILE A 210 -6.94 -2.06 7.69
CA ILE A 210 -7.64 -2.91 8.64
C ILE A 210 -9.10 -2.50 8.72
N THR A 211 -10.02 -3.46 8.79
CA THR A 211 -11.44 -3.16 8.99
C THR A 211 -11.69 -2.53 10.36
N THR A 212 -12.79 -1.80 10.50
CA THR A 212 -13.15 -1.11 11.76
C THR A 212 -13.36 -2.05 12.94
N ASP A 213 -13.66 -3.33 12.68
CA ASP A 213 -13.79 -4.39 13.68
C ASP A 213 -12.45 -5.08 14.00
N GLU A 214 -11.35 -4.66 13.36
CA GLU A 214 -10.03 -5.27 13.44
C GLU A 214 -9.97 -6.76 13.03
N MET A 215 -10.97 -7.25 12.29
CA MET A 215 -11.06 -8.67 11.92
C MET A 215 -10.42 -8.99 10.57
N THR A 216 -10.32 -8.03 9.67
CA THR A 216 -9.76 -8.25 8.32
C THR A 216 -8.68 -7.22 8.03
N LYS A 217 -7.48 -7.71 7.70
CA LYS A 217 -6.39 -6.90 7.15
C LYS A 217 -6.41 -7.00 5.63
N THR A 218 -6.30 -5.86 4.96
CA THR A 218 -6.16 -5.78 3.49
C THR A 218 -4.80 -5.19 3.14
N ILE A 219 -4.04 -5.90 2.31
CA ILE A 219 -2.72 -5.49 1.85
C ILE A 219 -2.80 -5.23 0.34
N ILE A 220 -2.51 -4.00 -0.05
CA ILE A 220 -2.49 -3.57 -1.45
C ILE A 220 -1.05 -3.33 -1.84
N LYS A 221 -0.58 -3.96 -2.92
CA LYS A 221 0.77 -3.74 -3.43
C LYS A 221 0.93 -4.12 -4.89
N THR A 222 2.02 -3.67 -5.50
CA THR A 222 2.40 -4.19 -6.81
C THR A 222 2.93 -5.61 -6.70
N ARG A 223 2.57 -6.44 -7.67
CA ARG A 223 3.09 -7.80 -7.83
C ARG A 223 3.54 -8.01 -9.27
N PRO A 224 4.60 -8.78 -9.50
CA PRO A 224 4.94 -9.20 -10.85
C PRO A 224 3.79 -10.06 -11.40
N ALA A 225 3.37 -9.80 -12.63
CA ALA A 225 2.56 -10.72 -13.41
C ALA A 225 3.45 -11.87 -13.92
N GLN A 226 2.84 -12.94 -14.43
CA GLN A 226 3.60 -14.07 -15.00
C GLN A 226 4.54 -13.66 -16.14
N THR A 227 4.14 -12.66 -16.93
CA THR A 227 4.99 -12.11 -17.98
C THR A 227 6.05 -11.22 -17.35
N VAL A 228 7.32 -11.54 -17.60
CA VAL A 228 8.47 -10.78 -17.11
C VAL A 228 8.34 -9.30 -17.48
N GLY A 229 8.43 -8.41 -16.48
CA GLY A 229 8.37 -6.95 -16.66
C GLY A 229 6.96 -6.34 -16.67
N ASN A 230 5.92 -7.16 -16.51
CA ASN A 230 4.57 -6.67 -16.24
C ASN A 230 4.30 -6.72 -14.74
N PHE A 231 3.75 -5.64 -14.19
CA PHE A 231 3.26 -5.60 -12.82
C PHE A 231 1.77 -5.33 -12.82
N VAL A 232 1.12 -5.87 -11.81
CA VAL A 232 -0.30 -5.72 -11.52
C VAL A 232 -0.46 -5.24 -10.10
N ILE A 233 -1.61 -4.62 -9.79
CA ILE A 233 -1.94 -4.31 -8.40
C ILE A 233 -2.63 -5.53 -7.81
N GLY A 234 -1.99 -6.14 -6.82
CA GLY A 234 -2.56 -7.22 -6.04
C GLY A 234 -3.27 -6.69 -4.80
N LEU A 235 -4.43 -7.26 -4.52
CA LEU A 235 -5.15 -7.09 -3.27
C LEU A 235 -5.11 -8.43 -2.53
N ASN A 236 -4.59 -8.44 -1.32
CA ASN A 236 -4.58 -9.60 -0.43
C ASN A 236 -5.44 -9.29 0.79
N ARG A 237 -6.23 -10.25 1.26
CA ARG A 237 -6.99 -10.11 2.49
C ARG A 237 -6.63 -11.23 3.45
N LEU A 238 -6.38 -10.84 4.69
CA LEU A 238 -6.17 -11.73 5.80
C LEU A 238 -7.32 -11.54 6.79
N ILE A 239 -7.88 -12.64 7.30
CA ILE A 239 -8.93 -12.67 8.30
C ILE A 239 -8.32 -13.21 9.58
N LYS A 240 -8.59 -12.53 10.69
CA LYS A 240 -8.21 -12.96 12.03
C LYS A 240 -8.87 -14.30 12.35
N ASP A 241 -8.07 -15.33 12.63
CA ASP A 241 -8.59 -16.65 12.96
C ASP A 241 -9.11 -16.65 14.41
N GLU A 242 -10.43 -16.83 14.58
CA GLU A 242 -11.06 -16.96 15.89
C GLU A 242 -11.06 -18.41 16.41
N LEU A 243 -10.59 -19.38 15.61
CA LEU A 243 -10.81 -20.82 15.88
C LEU A 243 -9.76 -21.46 16.81
N GLY A 244 -8.82 -20.69 17.34
CA GLY A 244 -7.91 -21.14 18.39
C GLY A 244 -8.62 -21.21 19.75
N ASN A 245 -8.80 -22.41 20.31
CA ASN A 245 -9.32 -22.66 21.68
C ASN A 245 -8.49 -21.99 22.81
N ASN A 246 -7.38 -21.39 22.45
CA ASN A 246 -6.57 -20.48 23.22
C ASN A 246 -6.98 -19.08 22.75
N ASN A 247 -7.65 -18.29 23.60
CA ASN A 247 -8.10 -16.90 23.39
C ASN A 247 -6.98 -15.89 23.00
N ASN A 248 -5.84 -16.39 22.55
CA ASN A 248 -4.75 -15.64 22.00
C ASN A 248 -4.98 -15.48 20.51
N ILE A 249 -5.47 -14.30 20.14
CA ILE A 249 -5.47 -13.79 18.77
C ILE A 249 -4.01 -13.71 18.33
N THR A 250 -3.46 -14.74 17.68
CA THR A 250 -2.05 -14.76 17.30
C THR A 250 -1.80 -14.80 15.80
N GLU A 251 -2.80 -15.13 14.98
CA GLU A 251 -2.56 -15.33 13.56
C GLU A 251 -3.72 -14.81 12.70
N PHE A 252 -3.36 -13.99 11.71
CA PHE A 252 -4.25 -13.67 10.61
C PHE A 252 -4.12 -14.78 9.58
N ALA A 253 -5.20 -15.45 9.19
CA ALA A 253 -5.20 -16.44 8.12
C ALA A 253 -5.64 -15.80 6.79
N CYS A 254 -5.38 -16.44 5.65
CA CYS A 254 -5.78 -15.87 4.37
C CYS A 254 -7.27 -16.05 4.10
N ALA A 255 -7.92 -15.00 3.58
CA ALA A 255 -9.35 -15.04 3.31
C ALA A 255 -9.69 -16.14 2.27
N PRO A 256 -10.88 -16.78 2.33
CA PRO A 256 -11.24 -17.89 1.44
C PRO A 256 -11.14 -17.59 -0.07
N LEU A 257 -11.29 -16.32 -0.46
CA LEU A 257 -11.17 -15.85 -1.86
C LEU A 257 -9.74 -15.39 -2.23
N PHE A 258 -8.82 -15.45 -1.28
CA PHE A 258 -7.44 -14.98 -1.38
C PHE A 258 -6.52 -16.08 -0.83
N PRO A 259 -6.38 -17.22 -1.53
CA PRO A 259 -5.56 -18.31 -1.04
C PRO A 259 -4.10 -17.84 -0.89
N CYS A 260 -3.47 -18.22 0.22
CA CYS A 260 -2.03 -18.07 0.38
C CYS A 260 -1.32 -19.36 0.00
N LYS A 261 -0.12 -19.20 -0.56
CA LYS A 261 0.72 -20.27 -1.12
C LYS A 261 0.98 -21.41 -0.14
N ASP A 262 1.11 -21.07 1.13
CA ASP A 262 1.30 -21.98 2.24
C ASP A 262 0.22 -21.63 3.26
N ASN A 263 -0.40 -22.61 3.93
CA ASN A 263 -1.43 -22.38 4.96
C ASN A 263 -0.95 -21.51 6.14
N ASN A 264 0.30 -21.05 6.10
CA ASN A 264 0.85 -20.02 6.95
C ASN A 264 0.69 -18.68 6.23
N ALA A 265 -0.28 -17.90 6.67
CA ALA A 265 -0.43 -16.50 6.27
C ALA A 265 0.80 -15.63 6.60
N ASP A 266 1.67 -16.18 7.44
CA ASP A 266 2.94 -15.63 7.90
C ASP A 266 3.93 -15.30 6.77
N THR A 267 3.96 -16.08 5.69
CA THR A 267 4.87 -15.80 4.58
C THR A 267 4.11 -15.46 3.31
N LEU A 268 3.70 -14.19 3.16
CA LEU A 268 3.65 -13.52 1.85
C LEU A 268 5.07 -13.40 1.27
N LYS A 269 5.88 -14.46 1.31
CA LYS A 269 7.14 -14.56 0.57
C LYS A 269 6.79 -14.28 -0.88
N ASP A 270 7.50 -13.32 -1.49
CA ASP A 270 7.41 -13.12 -2.92
C ASP A 270 7.56 -14.50 -3.58
N PRO A 271 6.55 -14.94 -4.37
CA PRO A 271 6.57 -16.29 -4.85
C PRO A 271 7.81 -16.45 -5.71
N ALA A 272 8.66 -17.43 -5.37
CA ALA A 272 9.60 -17.98 -6.32
C ALA A 272 8.83 -18.26 -7.63
N PRO A 273 9.36 -17.90 -8.81
CA PRO A 273 8.65 -18.01 -10.07
C PRO A 273 8.26 -19.47 -10.31
N LEU A 274 7.00 -19.81 -10.05
CA LEU A 274 6.46 -21.15 -10.25
C LEU A 274 5.82 -21.19 -11.64
N ALA A 275 6.43 -21.99 -12.51
CA ALA A 275 6.17 -22.01 -13.94
C ALA A 275 4.86 -22.70 -14.40
N ASP A 276 3.96 -23.11 -13.49
CA ASP A 276 2.89 -24.05 -13.91
C ASP A 276 1.57 -24.02 -13.10
N ARG A 277 1.18 -22.86 -12.56
CA ARG A 277 -0.16 -22.68 -11.96
C ARG A 277 -0.70 -21.32 -12.43
N GLY A 278 -2.01 -21.17 -12.60
CA GLY A 278 -2.70 -20.09 -13.35
C GLY A 278 -2.20 -18.64 -13.13
N LEU A 279 -2.67 -17.72 -14.00
CA LEU A 279 -2.12 -16.36 -14.21
C LEU A 279 -1.77 -15.57 -12.93
N TYR A 280 -2.45 -15.81 -11.80
CA TYR A 280 -2.19 -15.20 -10.49
C TYR A 280 -2.46 -16.24 -9.40
N ASN A 281 -1.45 -16.69 -8.65
CA ASN A 281 -1.61 -17.83 -7.75
C ASN A 281 -1.95 -17.51 -6.29
N ASP A 282 -1.76 -16.27 -5.82
CA ASP A 282 -1.92 -15.95 -4.40
C ASP A 282 -2.54 -14.57 -4.15
N PHE A 283 -3.08 -13.95 -5.20
CA PHE A 283 -3.66 -12.61 -5.11
C PHE A 283 -4.69 -12.40 -6.21
N VAL A 284 -5.65 -11.51 -5.94
CA VAL A 284 -6.63 -11.08 -6.94
C VAL A 284 -6.10 -9.80 -7.57
N PRO A 285 -5.72 -9.80 -8.87
CA PRO A 285 -5.36 -8.56 -9.55
C PRO A 285 -6.60 -7.67 -9.65
N ILE A 286 -6.47 -6.43 -9.21
CA ILE A 286 -7.52 -5.41 -9.42
C ILE A 286 -7.28 -4.61 -10.71
N SER A 287 -6.07 -4.67 -11.26
CA SER A 287 -5.72 -4.02 -12.52
C SER A 287 -6.19 -4.85 -13.72
N PRO A 288 -6.79 -4.23 -14.75
CA PRO A 288 -7.14 -4.90 -16.01
C PRO A 288 -5.92 -5.53 -16.69
N LEU A 289 -6.12 -6.66 -17.38
CA LEU A 289 -5.05 -7.42 -18.04
C LEU A 289 -4.33 -6.67 -19.18
N ARG A 290 -4.95 -5.62 -19.71
CA ARG A 290 -4.43 -4.80 -20.82
C ARG A 290 -3.53 -3.65 -20.34
N THR A 291 -3.38 -3.48 -19.04
CA THR A 291 -2.65 -2.40 -18.41
C THR A 291 -1.47 -2.96 -17.61
N ASN A 292 -0.29 -2.35 -17.78
CA ASN A 292 0.89 -2.61 -16.99
C ASN A 292 1.07 -1.48 -15.96
N ILE A 293 1.29 -1.86 -14.70
CA ILE A 293 1.56 -0.91 -13.62
C ILE A 293 3.06 -0.63 -13.57
N LYS A 294 3.49 0.61 -13.85
CA LYS A 294 4.92 0.97 -13.76
C LYS A 294 5.35 1.33 -12.35
N SER A 295 4.51 2.11 -11.68
CA SER A 295 4.77 2.52 -10.30
C SER A 295 3.45 2.66 -9.57
N LEU A 296 3.43 2.22 -8.32
CA LEU A 296 2.38 2.50 -7.36
C LEU A 296 3.09 2.97 -6.08
N ALA A 297 2.70 4.13 -5.60
CA ALA A 297 3.16 4.62 -4.31
C ALA A 297 1.99 5.23 -3.54
N PHE A 298 2.06 5.11 -2.22
CA PHE A 298 1.12 5.70 -1.28
C PHE A 298 1.85 6.71 -0.41
N ILE A 299 1.24 7.86 -0.17
CA ILE A 299 1.69 8.84 0.80
C ILE A 299 0.61 8.93 1.86
N ILE A 300 0.97 8.68 3.12
CA ILE A 300 0.05 8.66 4.25
C ILE A 300 0.31 9.90 5.09
N SER A 301 -0.76 10.58 5.49
CA SER A 301 -0.69 11.76 6.33
C SER A 301 -1.89 11.81 7.29
N PRO A 302 -1.69 11.95 8.62
CA PRO A 302 -0.40 11.96 9.30
C PRO A 302 0.27 10.58 9.29
N LEU A 303 1.59 10.57 9.55
CA LEU A 303 2.39 9.34 9.62
C LEU A 303 2.04 8.47 10.84
N GLU A 304 1.61 9.12 11.92
CA GLU A 304 1.13 8.48 13.14
C GLU A 304 -0.39 8.48 13.17
N ASP A 305 -0.96 7.54 13.93
CA ASP A 305 -2.39 7.41 14.14
C ASP A 305 -2.92 8.63 14.93
N PRO A 306 -3.79 9.47 14.32
CA PRO A 306 -4.31 10.67 14.97
C PRO A 306 -5.21 10.35 16.16
N THR A 307 -5.69 9.11 16.29
CA THR A 307 -6.51 8.68 17.44
C THR A 307 -5.67 8.35 18.67
N LEU A 308 -4.39 7.99 18.48
CA LEU A 308 -3.46 7.65 19.57
C LEU A 308 -2.53 8.81 19.91
N ALA A 309 -2.11 9.58 18.90
CA ALA A 309 -1.22 10.74 19.04
C ALA A 309 -1.95 12.04 19.48
N PHE A 310 -3.08 11.93 20.19
CA PHE A 310 -3.91 13.11 20.53
C PHE A 310 -3.21 14.10 21.48
N ALA A 311 -2.27 13.60 22.29
CA ALA A 311 -1.47 14.39 23.23
C ALA A 311 -0.35 15.18 22.53
N GLU A 312 -0.05 14.86 21.27
CA GLU A 312 0.97 15.56 20.51
C GLU A 312 0.45 16.94 20.06
N ASN A 313 1.23 17.98 20.34
CA ASN A 313 0.87 19.37 20.06
C ASN A 313 1.20 19.83 18.62
N PHE A 314 1.57 18.91 17.73
CA PHE A 314 1.87 19.28 16.35
C PHE A 314 0.59 19.52 15.56
N SER A 315 0.60 20.53 14.68
CA SER A 315 -0.59 20.91 13.90
C SER A 315 -1.05 19.82 12.91
N ASN A 316 -0.21 18.83 12.63
CA ASN A 316 -0.45 17.73 11.70
C ASN A 316 -1.05 16.47 12.35
N THR A 317 -0.94 16.26 13.66
CA THR A 317 -1.45 15.04 14.34
C THR A 317 -2.96 15.08 14.59
N ARG A 318 -3.58 16.27 14.51
CA ARG A 318 -5.03 16.46 14.63
C ARG A 318 -5.77 16.45 13.30
N MET A 319 -5.12 16.03 12.22
CA MET A 319 -5.72 15.92 10.90
C MET A 319 -6.37 14.56 10.71
N HIS A 320 -7.46 14.51 9.92
CA HIS A 320 -7.99 13.23 9.47
C HIS A 320 -6.94 12.49 8.64
N PRO A 321 -6.86 11.14 8.76
CA PRO A 321 -5.94 10.35 7.97
C PRO A 321 -6.30 10.47 6.48
N GLN A 322 -5.29 10.73 5.66
CA GLN A 322 -5.38 10.91 4.22
C GLN A 322 -4.36 9.99 3.55
N VAL A 323 -4.74 9.41 2.41
CA VAL A 323 -3.85 8.57 1.61
C VAL A 323 -3.81 9.13 0.20
N THR A 324 -2.67 9.71 -0.18
CA THR A 324 -2.43 10.08 -1.57
C THR A 324 -1.95 8.87 -2.35
N ILE A 325 -2.69 8.47 -3.38
CA ILE A 325 -2.28 7.40 -4.30
C ILE A 325 -1.57 8.02 -5.50
N LEU A 326 -0.36 7.56 -5.79
CA LEU A 326 0.40 7.89 -6.99
C LEU A 326 0.50 6.65 -7.87
N LEU A 327 -0.13 6.71 -9.03
CA LEU A 327 -0.21 5.58 -9.95
C LEU A 327 0.35 5.98 -11.32
N THR A 328 1.31 5.19 -11.83
CA THR A 328 1.78 5.28 -13.21
C THR A 328 1.40 4.00 -13.94
N VAL A 329 0.62 4.12 -15.01
CA VAL A 329 0.23 2.99 -15.86
C VAL A 329 0.68 3.17 -17.30
N GLU A 330 0.90 2.05 -17.96
CA GLU A 330 1.17 1.97 -19.40
C GLU A 330 0.35 0.83 -20.02
N PRO A 331 0.16 0.80 -21.35
CA PRO A 331 -0.35 -0.40 -22.01
C PRO A 331 0.64 -1.57 -21.87
N ILE A 332 0.16 -2.81 -21.93
CA ILE A 332 1.06 -3.98 -22.00
C ILE A 332 1.93 -3.95 -23.29
N PRO A 333 3.13 -4.55 -23.30
CA PRO A 333 4.06 -4.49 -24.42
C PRO A 333 3.46 -4.90 -25.78
N GLU A 334 2.53 -5.86 -25.78
CA GLU A 334 1.82 -6.32 -26.98
C GLU A 334 1.01 -5.18 -27.61
N ILE A 335 0.33 -4.39 -26.78
CA ILE A 335 -0.41 -3.20 -27.21
C ILE A 335 0.57 -2.09 -27.57
N GLN A 336 1.64 -1.88 -26.77
CA GLN A 336 2.65 -0.87 -27.08
C GLN A 336 3.32 -1.09 -28.44
N SER A 337 3.62 -2.33 -28.83
CA SER A 337 4.27 -2.64 -30.12
C SER A 337 3.50 -2.14 -31.34
N ILE A 338 2.19 -1.98 -31.21
CA ILE A 338 1.29 -1.45 -32.23
C ILE A 338 1.49 0.06 -32.38
N PHE A 339 1.95 0.73 -31.33
CA PHE A 339 2.19 2.17 -31.28
C PHE A 339 3.71 2.43 -31.31
N GLN A 340 4.21 3.10 -32.33
CA GLN A 340 5.63 3.48 -32.41
C GLN A 340 6.03 4.57 -31.38
N ARG A 341 5.26 4.75 -30.30
CA ARG A 341 5.50 5.73 -29.26
C ARG A 341 5.89 5.01 -27.97
N LYS A 342 7.10 5.27 -27.51
CA LYS A 342 7.71 4.57 -26.37
C LYS A 342 7.22 5.07 -25.01
N ASP A 343 6.50 6.20 -24.95
CA ASP A 343 6.33 6.97 -23.71
C ASP A 343 4.86 7.30 -23.40
N LEU A 344 3.94 6.34 -23.55
CA LEU A 344 2.56 6.54 -23.08
C LEU A 344 2.45 6.10 -21.61
N ALA A 345 2.83 6.99 -20.70
CA ALA A 345 2.64 6.84 -19.26
C ALA A 345 1.57 7.81 -18.77
N LEU A 346 0.59 7.29 -18.02
CA LEU A 346 -0.43 8.11 -17.35
C LEU A 346 -0.11 8.19 -15.87
N HIS A 347 0.09 9.40 -15.37
CA HIS A 347 0.28 9.69 -13.94
C HIS A 347 -1.02 10.18 -13.31
N LEU A 348 -1.46 9.50 -12.26
CA LEU A 348 -2.68 9.83 -11.53
C LEU A 348 -2.34 10.10 -10.06
N GLN A 349 -3.00 11.12 -9.51
CA GLN A 349 -2.95 11.49 -8.10
C GLN A 349 -4.37 11.65 -7.58
N THR A 350 -4.71 10.98 -6.48
CA THR A 350 -5.93 11.22 -5.69
C THR A 350 -5.58 11.25 -4.22
N THR A 351 -6.33 12.01 -3.42
CA THR A 351 -6.20 12.12 -1.96
C THR A 351 -7.42 11.56 -1.26
#